data_AF-A0A6I5NN57-F1
#
_entry.id   AF-A0A6I5NN57-F1
#
_cell.length_a   1.000
_cell.length_b   1.000
_cell.length_c   1.000
_cell.angle_alpha   90.00
_cell.angle_beta   90.00
_cell.angle_gamma   90.00
#
_symmetry.space_group_name_H-M   'P 1'
#
loop_
_entity.id
_entity.type
_entity.pdbx_description
1 polymer ?
#
loop_
_entity_poly.entity_id
_entity_poly.type
_entity_poly.pdbx_seq_one_letter_code
_entity_poly.pdbx_strand_id
1 'polypeptide(L)'
;MYRDSFSEIVNKIKHNGDKLCSLVIASRSKPLLVTGKTSKIIYLHENVRIPGYFLEGMQSDGVLGPHPDIHPDNTAISLNYDLRYHFANLYRVSKSLKKAVSNGIKRLHGVTLTHPRKLEKAPRKEQWEKIAERISNLPMLFYENEFSKKIPGINFIKNGHNSAVEIAIPGKRSTPWEGDILIQSQFQVDAISLSYRPPYGIG
;
A
#
# COMPACT_ATOMS: atom_id res chain seq x y z
N MET A 1 -15.25 3.02 -1.91
CA MET A 1 -13.91 3.01 -1.29
C MET A 1 -12.79 2.41 -2.15
N TYR A 2 -12.94 1.28 -2.88
CA TYR A 2 -11.90 0.83 -3.85
C TYR A 2 -11.97 1.58 -5.19
N ARG A 3 -13.19 1.92 -5.63
CA ARG A 3 -13.42 2.76 -6.80
C ARG A 3 -12.72 4.11 -6.64
N ASP A 4 -12.65 4.65 -5.43
CA ASP A 4 -12.25 6.04 -5.26
C ASP A 4 -10.72 6.20 -5.33
N SER A 5 -9.91 5.36 -4.66
CA SER A 5 -8.46 5.67 -4.60
C SER A 5 -7.66 5.42 -5.89
N PHE A 6 -7.90 4.31 -6.60
CA PHE A 6 -7.10 3.99 -7.79
C PHE A 6 -7.70 4.53 -9.09
N SER A 7 -9.03 4.64 -9.17
CA SER A 7 -9.65 5.18 -10.38
C SER A 7 -9.37 6.67 -10.53
N GLU A 8 -9.28 7.42 -9.43
CA GLU A 8 -8.88 8.83 -9.45
C GLU A 8 -7.45 8.97 -9.99
N ILE A 9 -6.48 8.23 -9.43
CA ILE A 9 -5.09 8.23 -9.93
C ILE A 9 -5.03 7.86 -11.42
N VAL A 10 -5.69 6.78 -11.83
CA VAL A 10 -5.69 6.34 -13.24
C VAL A 10 -6.35 7.35 -14.16
N ASN A 11 -7.45 7.97 -13.75
CA ASN A 11 -8.15 8.98 -14.53
C ASN A 11 -7.28 10.22 -14.72
N LYS A 12 -6.62 10.68 -13.66
CA LYS A 12 -5.70 11.81 -13.70
C LYS A 12 -4.52 11.55 -14.64
N ILE A 13 -3.89 10.37 -14.57
CA ILE A 13 -2.82 9.99 -15.53
C ILE A 13 -3.34 9.99 -16.97
N LYS A 14 -4.52 9.40 -17.21
CA LYS A 14 -5.06 9.23 -18.58
C LYS A 14 -5.55 10.53 -19.21
N HIS A 15 -6.14 11.42 -18.42
CA HIS A 15 -6.88 12.58 -18.93
C HIS A 15 -6.20 13.91 -18.64
N ASN A 16 -5.36 13.99 -17.60
CA ASN A 16 -4.73 15.24 -17.18
C ASN A 16 -3.22 15.27 -17.44
N GLY A 17 -2.62 14.15 -17.88
CA GLY A 17 -1.18 14.06 -18.15
C GLY A 17 -0.32 13.93 -16.89
N ASP A 18 -0.95 13.73 -15.73
CA ASP A 18 -0.28 13.50 -14.45
C ASP A 18 0.67 12.30 -14.51
N LYS A 19 1.75 12.35 -13.73
CA LYS A 19 2.81 11.33 -13.74
C LYS A 19 2.96 10.66 -12.39
N LEU A 20 3.19 9.35 -12.39
CA LEU A 20 3.52 8.64 -11.16
C LEU A 20 5.01 8.81 -10.88
N CYS A 21 5.36 9.43 -9.75
CA CYS A 21 6.74 9.68 -9.36
C CYS A 21 7.12 8.84 -8.14
N SER A 22 8.26 8.16 -8.21
CA SER A 22 8.77 7.35 -7.10
C SER A 22 9.55 8.20 -6.11
N LEU A 23 9.50 7.80 -4.84
CA LEU A 23 10.31 8.40 -3.79
C LEU A 23 10.72 7.38 -2.73
N VAL A 24 11.77 7.71 -2.00
CA VAL A 24 12.23 6.95 -0.84
C VAL A 24 12.45 7.92 0.32
N ILE A 25 11.84 7.61 1.46
CA ILE A 25 12.20 8.23 2.74
C ILE A 25 13.24 7.33 3.40
N ALA A 26 14.41 7.89 3.71
CA ALA A 26 15.52 7.18 4.31
C ALA A 26 15.96 7.81 5.63
N SER A 27 16.41 7.00 6.59
CA SER A 27 17.07 7.50 7.81
C SER A 27 18.46 8.04 7.47
N ARG A 28 18.79 9.27 7.88
CA ARG A 28 20.02 9.94 7.45
C ARG A 28 21.24 9.64 8.35
N SER A 29 21.07 9.68 9.67
CA SER A 29 22.21 9.59 10.62
C SER A 29 21.84 9.07 12.01
N LYS A 30 20.58 9.23 12.42
CA LYS A 30 20.04 8.68 13.68
C LYS A 30 19.15 7.48 13.37
N PRO A 31 19.12 6.44 14.24
CA PRO A 31 18.16 5.36 14.10
C PRO A 31 16.74 5.93 14.16
N LEU A 32 15.83 5.38 13.35
CA LEU A 32 14.41 5.70 13.50
C LEU A 32 13.90 5.03 14.77
N LEU A 33 13.32 5.83 15.66
CA LEU A 33 12.67 5.32 16.86
C LEU A 33 11.28 4.84 16.48
N VAL A 34 10.95 3.59 16.81
CA VAL A 34 9.65 2.98 16.47
C VAL A 34 9.07 2.41 17.76
N THR A 35 7.95 2.93 18.26
CA THR A 35 7.15 2.29 19.33
C THR A 35 6.64 0.89 18.95
N GLY A 36 7.33 -0.15 19.43
CA GLY A 36 6.98 -1.55 19.19
C GLY A 36 5.65 -2.01 19.81
N LYS A 37 5.29 -3.27 19.53
CA LYS A 37 4.02 -3.93 19.93
C LYS A 37 3.67 -3.87 21.43
N THR A 38 4.63 -3.58 22.30
CA THR A 38 4.50 -3.58 23.77
C THR A 38 4.80 -2.20 24.40
N SER A 39 4.70 -1.12 23.63
CA SER A 39 5.16 0.23 24.03
C SER A 39 6.68 0.31 24.29
N LYS A 40 7.44 -0.74 23.94
CA LYS A 40 8.90 -0.70 23.93
C LYS A 40 9.38 0.04 22.69
N ILE A 41 10.19 1.08 22.88
CA ILE A 41 10.88 1.78 21.80
C ILE A 41 11.85 0.78 21.15
N ILE A 42 11.68 0.54 19.85
CA ILE A 42 12.58 -0.25 19.01
C ILE A 42 13.43 0.74 18.24
N TYR A 43 14.75 0.57 18.32
CA TYR A 43 15.69 1.30 17.50
C TYR A 43 15.84 0.56 16.17
N LEU A 44 15.44 1.19 15.07
CA LEU A 44 15.82 0.71 13.76
C LEU A 44 17.21 1.29 13.43
N HIS A 45 18.25 0.50 13.68
CA HIS A 45 19.61 0.88 13.35
C HIS A 45 19.79 1.03 11.83
N GLU A 46 20.26 2.21 11.44
CA GLU A 46 20.92 2.63 10.19
C GLU A 46 20.33 2.16 8.84
N ASN A 47 20.16 3.12 7.93
CA ASN A 47 19.73 2.92 6.53
C ASN A 47 18.32 2.33 6.34
N VAL A 48 17.37 2.65 7.24
CA VAL A 48 15.96 2.38 6.97
C VAL A 48 15.55 3.10 5.69
N ARG A 49 14.92 2.39 4.76
CA ARG A 49 14.39 2.94 3.51
C ARG A 49 12.92 2.55 3.36
N ILE A 50 12.07 3.55 3.23
CA ILE A 50 10.62 3.39 3.05
C ILE A 50 10.29 3.86 1.62
N PRO A 51 10.17 2.92 0.67
CA PRO A 51 9.82 3.26 -0.71
C PRO A 51 8.34 3.63 -0.81
N GLY A 52 8.04 4.52 -1.73
CA GLY A 52 6.71 5.04 -1.98
C GLY A 52 6.64 5.80 -3.28
N TYR A 53 5.51 6.45 -3.48
CA TYR A 53 5.23 7.21 -4.68
C TYR A 53 4.23 8.33 -4.40
N PHE A 54 4.17 9.27 -5.32
CA PHE A 54 3.12 10.28 -5.40
C PHE A 54 2.70 10.46 -6.86
N LEU A 55 1.58 11.13 -7.05
CA LEU A 55 1.09 11.54 -8.35
C LEU A 55 1.47 12.99 -8.53
N GLU A 56 2.30 13.28 -9.51
CA GLU A 56 2.67 14.62 -9.91
C GLU A 56 1.53 15.27 -10.70
N GLY A 57 1.19 16.49 -10.31
CA GLY A 57 0.22 17.34 -10.99
C GLY A 57 0.51 18.81 -10.73
N MET A 58 -0.22 19.67 -11.43
CA MET A 58 -0.14 21.13 -11.25
C MET A 58 -0.86 21.55 -9.97
N GLN A 59 -0.18 22.29 -9.10
CA GLN A 59 -0.78 22.89 -7.91
C GLN A 59 -1.51 24.19 -8.25
N SER A 60 -2.29 24.70 -7.30
CA SER A 60 -3.11 25.93 -7.49
C SER A 60 -2.27 27.19 -7.75
N ASP A 61 -1.01 27.19 -7.32
CA ASP A 61 -0.03 28.26 -7.55
C ASP A 61 0.78 28.06 -8.86
N GLY A 62 0.43 27.04 -9.65
CA GLY A 62 1.09 26.72 -10.91
C GLY A 62 2.42 25.97 -10.77
N VAL A 63 2.81 25.60 -9.55
CA VAL A 63 4.01 24.79 -9.29
C VAL A 63 3.70 23.31 -9.52
N LEU A 64 4.64 22.55 -10.11
CA LEU A 64 4.50 21.10 -10.20
C LEU A 64 4.83 20.43 -8.87
N GLY A 65 4.05 19.45 -8.46
CA GLY A 65 4.32 18.64 -7.27
C GLY A 65 3.23 17.61 -7.02
N PRO A 66 3.05 17.11 -5.79
CA PRO A 66 1.97 16.21 -5.44
C PRO A 66 0.60 16.79 -5.81
N HIS A 67 -0.17 16.05 -6.60
CA HIS A 67 -1.49 16.46 -7.05
C HIS A 67 -2.40 16.67 -5.81
N PRO A 68 -2.97 17.86 -5.62
CA PRO A 68 -3.62 18.26 -4.36
C PRO A 68 -4.84 17.38 -4.00
N ASP A 69 -5.61 16.92 -4.99
CA ASP A 69 -6.76 16.02 -4.74
C ASP A 69 -6.35 14.65 -4.19
N ILE A 70 -5.17 14.15 -4.57
CA ILE A 70 -4.70 12.80 -4.22
C ILE A 70 -3.80 12.84 -2.97
N HIS A 71 -2.98 13.89 -2.87
CA HIS A 71 -1.98 14.07 -1.83
C HIS A 71 -2.27 15.36 -1.05
N PRO A 72 -3.31 15.38 -0.21
CA PRO A 72 -3.52 16.51 0.68
C PRO A 72 -2.27 16.72 1.55
N ASP A 73 -2.00 17.98 1.86
CA ASP A 73 -0.86 18.42 2.66
C ASP A 73 0.53 18.11 2.04
N ASN A 74 0.60 18.04 0.71
CA ASN A 74 1.86 17.82 -0.02
C ASN A 74 2.53 16.47 0.36
N THR A 75 1.73 15.41 0.53
CA THR A 75 2.19 14.12 1.05
C THR A 75 2.46 13.08 -0.05
N ALA A 76 2.73 11.84 0.34
CA ALA A 76 2.92 10.71 -0.56
C ALA A 76 2.31 9.42 0.02
N ILE A 77 2.41 8.32 -0.74
CA ILE A 77 1.91 7.00 -0.35
C ILE A 77 3.08 6.03 -0.23
N SER A 78 3.21 5.33 0.90
CA SER A 78 4.23 4.30 1.07
C SER A 78 3.78 2.98 0.45
N LEU A 79 4.72 2.25 -0.16
CA LEU A 79 4.44 0.91 -0.70
C LEU A 79 4.05 -0.07 0.41
N ASN A 80 4.56 0.13 1.63
CA ASN A 80 4.21 -0.72 2.77
C ASN A 80 2.73 -0.60 3.12
N TYR A 81 2.15 0.60 3.06
CA TYR A 81 0.72 0.82 3.27
C TYR A 81 -0.09 0.27 2.09
N ASP A 82 0.26 0.71 0.89
CA ASP A 82 -0.54 0.53 -0.31
C ASP A 82 -0.68 -0.95 -0.69
N LEU A 83 0.44 -1.70 -0.67
CA LEU A 83 0.45 -3.11 -1.01
C LEU A 83 -0.40 -3.95 -0.04
N ARG A 84 -0.37 -3.64 1.27
CA ARG A 84 -1.24 -4.32 2.26
C ARG A 84 -2.71 -4.01 2.01
N TYR A 85 -3.01 -2.74 1.75
CA TYR A 85 -4.37 -2.29 1.49
C TYR A 85 -4.95 -2.97 0.24
N HIS A 86 -4.20 -3.00 -0.86
CA HIS A 86 -4.60 -3.67 -2.09
C HIS A 86 -4.75 -5.17 -1.92
N PHE A 87 -3.81 -5.83 -1.26
CA PHE A 87 -3.90 -7.27 -1.00
C PHE A 87 -5.15 -7.62 -0.18
N ALA A 88 -5.46 -6.84 0.87
CA ALA A 88 -6.67 -7.02 1.67
C ALA A 88 -7.96 -6.87 0.84
N ASN A 89 -8.01 -5.85 -0.01
CA ASN A 89 -9.16 -5.61 -0.87
C ASN A 89 -9.35 -6.71 -1.92
N LEU A 90 -8.26 -7.13 -2.58
CA LEU A 90 -8.29 -8.23 -3.54
C LEU A 90 -8.82 -9.52 -2.90
N TYR A 91 -8.36 -9.84 -1.68
CA TYR A 91 -8.86 -10.99 -0.94
C TYR A 91 -10.36 -10.86 -0.63
N ARG A 92 -10.83 -9.68 -0.18
CA ARG A 92 -12.25 -9.44 0.16
C ARG A 92 -13.16 -9.56 -1.06
N VAL A 93 -12.77 -8.97 -2.18
CA VAL A 93 -13.50 -9.07 -3.45
C VAL A 93 -13.55 -10.53 -3.90
N SER A 94 -12.41 -11.22 -3.89
CA SER A 94 -12.33 -12.63 -4.26
C SER A 94 -13.21 -13.53 -3.38
N LYS A 95 -13.22 -13.30 -2.06
CA LYS A 95 -14.08 -14.02 -1.10
C LYS A 95 -15.56 -13.76 -1.38
N SER A 96 -15.93 -12.52 -1.66
CA SER A 96 -17.31 -12.12 -1.95
C SER A 96 -17.79 -12.71 -3.26
N LEU A 97 -16.95 -12.68 -4.30
CA LEU A 97 -17.21 -13.29 -5.60
C LEU A 97 -17.40 -14.82 -5.46
N LYS A 98 -16.50 -15.50 -4.74
CA LYS A 98 -16.64 -16.93 -4.44
C LYS A 98 -18.00 -17.22 -3.80
N LYS A 99 -18.38 -16.45 -2.78
CA LYS A 99 -19.68 -16.61 -2.10
C LYS A 99 -20.86 -16.38 -3.04
N ALA A 100 -20.82 -15.31 -3.85
CA ALA A 100 -21.88 -14.99 -4.79
C ALA A 100 -22.08 -16.09 -5.84
N VAL A 101 -20.98 -16.59 -6.42
CA VAL A 101 -21.00 -17.69 -7.40
C VAL A 101 -21.53 -18.98 -6.77
N SER A 102 -21.01 -19.37 -5.60
CA SER A 102 -21.49 -20.57 -4.89
C SER A 102 -22.97 -20.50 -4.54
N ASN A 103 -23.45 -19.33 -4.10
CA ASN A 103 -24.87 -19.11 -3.79
C ASN A 103 -25.74 -19.15 -5.05
N GLY A 104 -25.27 -18.54 -6.15
CA GLY A 104 -25.98 -18.52 -7.43
C GLY A 104 -26.17 -19.93 -7.98
N ILE A 105 -25.11 -20.74 -8.00
CA ILE A 105 -25.16 -22.13 -8.48
C ILE A 105 -26.08 -22.98 -7.60
N LYS A 106 -26.00 -22.84 -6.27
CA LYS A 106 -26.90 -23.54 -5.35
C LYS A 106 -28.36 -23.19 -5.60
N ARG A 107 -28.65 -21.91 -5.87
CA ARG A 107 -30.03 -21.45 -6.12
C ARG A 107 -30.57 -21.90 -7.48
N LEU A 108 -29.76 -21.84 -8.54
CA LEU A 108 -30.20 -22.12 -9.91
C LEU A 108 -30.21 -23.62 -10.24
N HIS A 109 -29.28 -24.38 -9.68
CA HIS A 109 -29.06 -25.78 -10.05
C HIS A 109 -29.21 -26.76 -8.88
N GLY A 110 -29.49 -26.28 -7.65
CA GLY A 110 -29.57 -27.12 -6.46
C GLY A 110 -28.23 -27.72 -6.01
N VAL A 111 -27.12 -27.42 -6.71
CA VAL A 111 -25.80 -27.99 -6.43
C VAL A 111 -25.06 -27.14 -5.41
N THR A 112 -24.64 -27.76 -4.31
CA THR A 112 -23.73 -27.10 -3.36
C THR A 112 -22.28 -27.35 -3.80
N LEU A 113 -21.57 -26.29 -4.17
CA LEU A 113 -20.13 -26.36 -4.41
C LEU A 113 -19.39 -26.58 -3.08
N THR A 114 -19.16 -27.84 -2.72
CA THR A 114 -18.44 -28.27 -1.52
C THR A 114 -16.94 -28.05 -1.67
N HIS A 115 -16.48 -26.83 -1.34
CA HIS A 115 -15.11 -26.37 -1.52
C HIS A 115 -14.67 -26.42 -3.00
N PRO A 116 -13.83 -25.49 -3.49
CA PRO A 116 -13.12 -25.81 -4.72
C PRO A 116 -12.30 -27.06 -4.39
N ARG A 117 -12.65 -28.21 -5.00
CA ARG A 117 -11.76 -29.37 -5.13
C ARG A 117 -10.39 -28.78 -5.33
N LYS A 118 -9.44 -29.03 -4.39
CA LYS A 118 -8.10 -28.43 -4.42
C LYS A 118 -7.70 -28.39 -5.89
N LEU A 119 -7.59 -27.19 -6.45
CA LEU A 119 -6.94 -27.06 -7.74
C LEU A 119 -5.48 -27.41 -7.40
N GLU A 120 -5.20 -28.71 -7.30
CA GLU A 120 -3.87 -29.25 -7.00
C GLU A 120 -2.87 -28.78 -8.04
N LYS A 121 -3.40 -28.32 -9.19
CA LYS A 121 -2.69 -27.65 -10.26
C LYS A 121 -3.29 -26.27 -10.57
N ALA A 122 -3.63 -25.45 -9.57
CA ALA A 122 -3.74 -24.02 -9.85
C ALA A 122 -2.33 -23.55 -10.22
N PRO A 123 -2.04 -23.20 -11.49
CA PRO A 123 -0.67 -22.95 -11.97
C PRO A 123 0.01 -21.75 -11.29
N ARG A 124 -0.68 -21.09 -10.36
CA ARG A 124 -0.24 -19.90 -9.63
C ARG A 124 -0.41 -19.99 -8.11
N LYS A 125 -0.74 -21.16 -7.54
CA LYS A 125 -0.92 -21.28 -6.07
C LYS A 125 0.35 -20.84 -5.32
N GLU A 126 1.50 -21.33 -5.77
CA GLU A 126 2.79 -20.96 -5.20
C GLU A 126 3.11 -19.47 -5.36
N GLN A 127 2.66 -18.85 -6.45
CA GLN A 127 2.84 -17.41 -6.68
C GLN A 127 2.00 -16.61 -5.68
N TRP A 128 0.74 -16.99 -5.44
CA TRP A 128 -0.12 -16.33 -4.47
C TRP A 128 0.36 -16.50 -3.03
N GLU A 129 0.86 -17.68 -2.67
CA GLU A 129 1.47 -17.91 -1.36
C GLU A 129 2.72 -17.05 -1.17
N LYS A 130 3.61 -17.00 -2.17
CA LYS A 130 4.79 -16.12 -2.15
C LYS A 130 4.42 -14.65 -2.02
N ILE A 131 3.38 -14.19 -2.72
CA ILE A 131 2.87 -12.82 -2.59
C ILE A 131 2.34 -12.59 -1.18
N ALA A 132 1.50 -13.48 -0.66
CA ALA A 132 0.94 -13.36 0.69
C ALA A 132 2.03 -13.32 1.77
N GLU A 133 3.04 -14.18 1.64
CA GLU A 133 4.21 -14.21 2.50
C GLU A 133 5.00 -12.90 2.45
N ARG A 134 5.31 -12.39 1.24
CA ARG A 134 6.03 -11.11 1.07
C ARG A 134 5.26 -9.94 1.67
N ILE A 135 3.95 -9.87 1.46
CA ILE A 135 3.08 -8.83 2.04
C ILE A 135 3.01 -8.94 3.57
N SER A 136 2.91 -10.16 4.10
CA SER A 136 2.94 -10.42 5.54
C SER A 136 4.25 -9.92 6.18
N ASN A 137 5.38 -10.11 5.47
CA ASN A 137 6.72 -9.76 5.92
C ASN A 137 7.13 -8.30 5.66
N LEU A 138 6.28 -7.49 5.01
CA LEU A 138 6.56 -6.05 4.89
C LEU A 138 6.78 -5.45 6.28
N PRO A 139 7.64 -4.42 6.41
CA PRO A 139 7.76 -3.71 7.67
C PRO A 139 6.49 -2.90 7.96
N MET A 140 6.24 -2.62 9.24
CA MET A 140 5.18 -1.70 9.69
C MET A 140 5.74 -0.27 9.77
N LEU A 141 6.32 0.18 8.65
CA LEU A 141 6.92 1.50 8.51
C LEU A 141 6.21 2.23 7.38
N PHE A 142 5.68 3.40 7.69
CA PHE A 142 4.77 4.13 6.83
C PHE A 142 5.16 5.60 6.81
N TYR A 143 4.53 6.38 5.94
CA TYR A 143 4.71 7.83 5.95
C TYR A 143 3.85 8.48 7.03
N GLU A 144 4.19 9.71 7.43
CA GLU A 144 3.56 10.39 8.57
C GLU A 144 2.04 10.53 8.40
N ASN A 145 1.60 10.89 7.19
CA ASN A 145 0.19 10.99 6.80
C ASN A 145 -0.57 9.65 6.85
N GLU A 146 0.13 8.52 6.99
CA GLU A 146 -0.45 7.18 7.05
C GLU A 146 -0.61 6.65 8.48
N PHE A 147 -0.05 7.33 9.49
CA PHE A 147 -0.06 6.85 10.87
C PHE A 147 -1.46 6.72 11.47
N SER A 148 -2.37 7.62 11.09
CA SER A 148 -3.77 7.63 11.52
C SER A 148 -4.67 6.72 10.68
N LYS A 149 -4.18 6.19 9.54
CA LYS A 149 -5.00 5.38 8.63
C LYS A 149 -5.25 3.98 9.21
N LYS A 150 -6.41 3.40 8.87
CA LYS A 150 -6.75 2.00 9.22
C LYS A 150 -5.99 1.05 8.30
N ILE A 151 -4.84 0.56 8.74
CA ILE A 151 -3.97 -0.33 7.95
C ILE A 151 -4.41 -1.79 8.15
N PRO A 152 -4.63 -2.58 7.09
CA PRO A 152 -4.91 -4.00 7.22
C PRO A 152 -3.71 -4.78 7.76
N GLY A 153 -3.94 -5.63 8.75
CA GLY A 153 -2.96 -6.58 9.24
C GLY A 153 -3.04 -7.85 8.40
N ILE A 154 -1.94 -8.21 7.74
CA ILE A 154 -1.83 -9.44 6.94
C ILE A 154 -0.89 -10.40 7.65
N ASN A 155 -1.35 -11.61 7.94
CA ASN A 155 -0.56 -12.67 8.51
C ASN A 155 -0.67 -13.93 7.65
N PHE A 156 0.45 -14.39 7.10
CA PHE A 156 0.53 -15.62 6.34
C PHE A 156 1.05 -16.75 7.21
N ILE A 157 0.30 -17.85 7.29
CA ILE A 157 0.62 -19.02 8.09
C ILE A 157 0.76 -20.21 7.15
N LYS A 158 1.89 -20.93 7.22
CA LYS A 158 2.14 -22.13 6.44
C LYS A 158 2.44 -23.31 7.36
N ASN A 159 1.56 -24.31 7.34
CA ASN A 159 1.65 -25.54 8.13
C ASN A 159 1.73 -26.73 7.17
N GLY A 160 2.94 -27.10 6.75
CA GLY A 160 3.18 -28.17 5.78
C GLY A 160 2.51 -27.89 4.43
N HIS A 161 1.51 -28.69 4.06
CA HIS A 161 0.75 -28.55 2.81
C HIS A 161 -0.43 -27.57 2.87
N ASN A 162 -0.75 -27.06 4.07
CA ASN A 162 -1.83 -26.11 4.26
C ASN A 162 -1.27 -24.71 4.48
N SER A 163 -1.87 -23.74 3.81
CA SER A 163 -1.57 -22.32 3.95
C SER A 163 -2.85 -21.56 4.31
N ALA A 164 -2.71 -20.56 5.17
CA ALA A 164 -3.79 -19.69 5.58
C ALA A 164 -3.32 -18.23 5.53
N VAL A 165 -4.26 -17.34 5.20
CA VAL A 165 -4.07 -15.89 5.25
C VAL A 165 -5.10 -15.34 6.21
N GLU A 166 -4.64 -14.69 7.26
CA GLU A 166 -5.47 -13.95 8.19
C GLU A 166 -5.39 -12.46 7.87
N ILE A 167 -6.56 -11.82 7.79
CA ILE A 167 -6.68 -10.38 7.48
C ILE A 167 -7.49 -9.72 8.59
N ALA A 168 -6.85 -8.81 9.33
CA ALA A 168 -7.47 -8.02 10.39
C ALA A 168 -7.67 -6.56 9.95
N ILE A 169 -8.85 -5.98 10.22
CA ILE A 169 -9.17 -4.58 9.89
C ILE A 169 -9.90 -3.90 11.07
N PRO A 170 -9.31 -2.87 11.71
CA PRO A 170 -7.92 -2.46 11.52
C PRO A 170 -6.97 -3.58 11.98
N GLY A 171 -5.81 -3.67 11.33
CA GLY A 171 -4.70 -4.48 11.81
C GLY A 171 -4.00 -3.84 13.00
N LYS A 172 -2.71 -4.12 13.13
CA LYS A 172 -1.86 -3.43 14.11
C LYS A 172 -1.74 -1.95 13.70
N ARG A 173 -1.78 -1.06 14.70
CA ARG A 173 -1.57 0.37 14.45
C ARG A 173 -0.21 0.61 13.84
N SER A 174 -0.15 1.59 12.94
CA SER A 174 1.13 2.16 12.53
C SER A 174 1.84 2.69 13.76
N THR A 175 3.13 2.48 13.79
CA THR A 175 3.99 3.05 14.80
C THR A 175 4.56 4.36 14.27
N PRO A 176 4.28 5.51 14.92
CA PRO A 176 4.97 6.74 14.58
C PRO A 176 6.48 6.55 14.75
N TRP A 177 7.25 7.17 13.86
CA TRP A 177 8.69 7.19 13.99
C TRP A 177 9.21 8.61 14.10
N GLU A 178 10.33 8.76 14.81
CA GLU A 178 11.03 10.03 14.99
C GLU A 178 12.48 9.89 14.54
N GLY A 179 13.00 10.90 13.85
CA GLY A 179 14.41 10.96 13.45
C GLY A 179 14.67 11.87 12.24
N ASP A 180 15.96 12.06 11.94
CA ASP A 180 16.39 12.84 10.78
C ASP A 180 16.17 12.02 9.50
N ILE A 181 15.28 12.49 8.64
CA ILE A 181 14.95 11.84 7.37
C ILE A 181 15.60 12.54 6.17
N LEU A 182 15.88 11.72 5.16
CA LEU A 182 16.24 12.15 3.82
C LEU A 182 15.15 11.69 2.86
N ILE A 183 14.60 12.63 2.10
CA ILE A 183 13.66 12.34 1.03
C ILE A 183 14.42 12.35 -0.28
N GLN A 184 14.40 11.22 -0.99
CA GLN A 184 15.01 11.07 -2.30
C GLN A 184 13.90 10.85 -3.32
N SER A 185 13.82 11.73 -4.33
CA SER A 185 12.91 11.59 -5.46
C SER A 185 13.68 11.83 -6.75
N GLN A 186 13.20 11.25 -7.84
CA GLN A 186 13.68 11.52 -9.19
C GLN A 186 12.50 12.03 -10.01
N PHE A 187 12.68 13.16 -10.67
CA PHE A 187 11.67 13.79 -11.50
C PHE A 187 12.31 14.27 -12.80
N GLN A 188 11.50 14.30 -13.87
CA GLN A 188 11.91 14.79 -15.18
C GLN A 188 11.23 16.12 -15.43
N VAL A 189 12.02 17.19 -15.46
CA VAL A 189 11.54 18.55 -15.72
C VAL A 189 11.61 18.81 -17.23
N ASP A 190 10.56 19.38 -17.81
CA ASP A 190 10.59 19.90 -19.18
C ASP A 190 11.00 21.39 -19.19
N ALA A 191 11.30 21.94 -20.37
CA ALA A 191 11.75 23.33 -20.50
C ALA A 191 10.71 24.39 -20.07
N ILE A 192 9.46 23.97 -19.79
CA ILE A 192 8.33 24.85 -19.48
C ILE A 192 8.10 24.91 -17.96
N SER A 193 8.45 23.84 -17.25
CA SER A 193 8.26 23.71 -15.81
C SER A 193 9.33 24.49 -15.03
N LEU A 194 9.00 25.73 -14.65
CA LEU A 194 9.93 26.66 -13.99
C LEU A 194 10.18 26.36 -12.51
N SER A 195 9.31 25.58 -11.85
CA SER A 195 9.42 25.30 -10.41
C SER A 195 8.82 23.94 -10.03
N TYR A 196 9.42 23.33 -8.99
CA TYR A 196 9.03 22.00 -8.50
C TYR A 196 8.95 21.98 -6.97
N ARG A 197 7.87 21.43 -6.43
CA ARG A 197 7.66 21.22 -4.99
C ARG A 197 7.65 19.72 -4.70
N PRO A 198 8.71 19.16 -4.06
CA PRO A 198 8.70 17.76 -3.66
C PRO A 198 7.70 17.52 -2.53
N PRO A 199 7.21 16.27 -2.38
CA PRO A 199 6.43 15.87 -1.20
C PRO A 199 7.17 16.15 0.09
N TYR A 200 6.44 16.57 1.12
CA TYR A 200 6.93 16.99 2.44
C TYR A 200 7.92 18.17 2.41
N GLY A 201 8.05 18.85 1.26
CA GLY A 201 8.76 20.13 1.18
C GLY A 201 7.96 21.24 1.84
N ILE A 202 8.65 22.14 2.55
CA ILE A 202 8.08 23.38 3.07
C ILE A 202 7.91 24.35 1.90
N GLY A 203 6.72 24.94 1.76
CA GLY A 203 6.43 26.03 0.83
C GLY A 203 6.83 27.38 1.40
#